data_AF-A0A8U0A6B8-F1
#
_entry.id   AF-A0A8U0A6B8-F1
#
_cell.length_a   1.000
_cell.length_b   1.000
_cell.length_c   1.000
_cell.angle_alpha   90.00
_cell.angle_beta   90.00
_cell.angle_gamma   90.00
#
_symmetry.space_group_name_H-M   'P 1'
#
loop_
_entity.id
_entity.type
_entity.pdbx_description
1 polymer ?
#
loop_
_entity_poly.entity_id
_entity_poly.type
_entity_poly.pdbx_seq_one_letter_code
_entity_poly.pdbx_strand_id
1 'polypeptide(L)'
;MTTTDLLQDTYVAALQHDLVDVPTETTLVGVVRRPTHSFRTTIDENYPALGPPPELLTEFKQRQEDFKIQGLCDEGAHNAAWDEVGFEDRYRSHLTEATDAKDAVAELVDRLRADEQLTVVCFENTDQKRCHRTLLKKHLTARL
;
A
#
# COMPACT_ATOMS: atom_id res chain seq x y z
N MET A 1 2.84 14.94 -19.61
CA MET A 1 2.70 14.31 -18.28
C MET A 1 4.08 13.83 -17.89
N THR A 2 4.52 14.11 -16.67
CA THR A 2 5.74 13.48 -16.15
C THR A 2 5.40 12.05 -15.75
N THR A 3 6.36 11.12 -15.80
CA THR A 3 6.12 9.71 -15.43
C THR A 3 5.64 9.59 -13.96
N THR A 4 5.94 10.58 -13.13
CA THR A 4 5.42 10.69 -11.75
C THR A 4 3.92 10.98 -11.69
N ASP A 5 3.34 11.65 -12.69
CA ASP A 5 1.91 11.93 -12.79
C ASP A 5 1.09 10.68 -13.16
N LEU A 6 1.76 9.62 -13.64
CA LEU A 6 1.15 8.34 -14.00
C LEU A 6 0.94 7.41 -12.80
N LEU A 7 1.44 7.77 -11.62
CA LEU A 7 1.33 6.94 -10.41
C LEU A 7 0.52 7.64 -9.32
N GLN A 8 -0.65 7.09 -9.03
CA GLN A 8 -1.53 7.52 -7.94
C GLN A 8 -1.65 6.44 -6.87
N ASP A 9 -2.21 6.81 -5.72
CA ASP A 9 -2.49 5.87 -4.64
C ASP A 9 -3.83 6.19 -3.97
N THR A 10 -4.59 5.15 -3.64
CA THR A 10 -5.89 5.30 -2.97
C THR A 10 -6.22 4.10 -2.08
N TYR A 11 -7.38 4.14 -1.43
CA TYR A 11 -7.89 3.05 -0.61
C TYR A 11 -9.21 2.51 -1.17
N VAL A 12 -9.45 1.22 -0.96
CA VAL A 12 -10.57 0.50 -1.62
C VAL A 12 -11.93 1.13 -1.32
N ALA A 13 -12.15 1.63 -0.09
CA ALA A 13 -13.43 2.25 0.26
C ALA A 13 -13.63 3.59 -0.47
N ALA A 14 -12.56 4.32 -0.82
CA ALA A 14 -12.69 5.53 -1.63
C ALA A 14 -13.19 5.20 -3.05
N LEU A 15 -12.72 4.11 -3.64
CA LEU A 15 -13.20 3.62 -4.94
C LEU A 15 -14.66 3.14 -4.85
N GLN A 16 -15.01 2.38 -3.81
CA GLN A 16 -16.35 1.81 -3.64
C GLN A 16 -17.44 2.86 -3.35
N HIS A 17 -17.04 4.03 -2.85
CA HIS A 17 -17.95 5.12 -2.49
C HIS A 17 -17.77 6.37 -3.35
N ASP A 18 -17.06 6.25 -4.49
CA ASP A 18 -16.81 7.35 -5.42
C ASP A 18 -16.22 8.61 -4.75
N LEU A 19 -15.35 8.41 -3.75
CA LEU A 19 -14.69 9.49 -2.97
C LEU A 19 -13.38 9.96 -3.60
N VAL A 20 -12.94 9.31 -4.68
CA VAL A 20 -11.74 9.65 -5.44
C VAL A 20 -12.06 9.58 -6.93
N ASP A 21 -11.57 10.55 -7.69
CA ASP A 21 -11.70 10.56 -9.14
C ASP A 21 -10.46 9.89 -9.74
N VAL A 22 -10.63 8.68 -10.27
CA VAL A 22 -9.58 7.91 -10.94
C VAL A 22 -9.95 7.80 -12.42
N PRO A 23 -9.07 8.20 -13.34
CA PRO A 23 -9.35 8.10 -14.77
C PRO A 23 -9.69 6.66 -15.16
N THR A 24 -10.69 6.48 -16.03
CA THR A 24 -11.19 5.14 -16.42
C THR A 24 -10.14 4.26 -17.09
N GLU A 25 -9.12 4.87 -17.70
CA GLU A 25 -7.99 4.18 -18.35
C GLU A 25 -6.86 3.82 -17.36
N THR A 26 -7.02 4.12 -16.06
CA THR A 26 -6.01 3.81 -15.03
C THR A 26 -6.19 2.40 -14.52
N THR A 27 -5.11 1.62 -14.53
CA THR A 27 -5.12 0.28 -13.95
C THR A 27 -5.09 0.35 -12.43
N LEU A 28 -6.06 -0.30 -11.78
CA LEU A 28 -6.20 -0.38 -10.33
C LEU A 28 -5.41 -1.58 -9.79
N VAL A 29 -4.28 -1.30 -9.17
CA VAL A 29 -3.31 -2.30 -8.69
C VAL A 29 -3.41 -2.50 -7.18
N GLY A 30 -3.98 -3.61 -6.74
CA GLY A 30 -3.98 -4.02 -5.35
C GLY A 30 -2.60 -4.38 -4.82
N VAL A 31 -2.22 -3.84 -3.68
CA VAL A 31 -0.90 -4.10 -3.06
C VAL A 31 -1.06 -4.69 -1.66
N VAL A 32 -2.00 -5.64 -1.54
CA VAL A 32 -2.34 -6.29 -0.28
C VAL A 32 -1.98 -7.78 -0.32
N ARG A 33 -1.45 -8.29 0.79
CA ARG A 33 -0.96 -9.68 0.86
C ARG A 33 -2.08 -10.72 0.85
N ARG A 34 -3.21 -10.40 1.46
CA ARG A 34 -4.39 -11.28 1.52
C ARG A 34 -5.65 -10.46 1.18
N PRO A 35 -5.94 -10.25 -0.12
CA PRO A 35 -7.12 -9.49 -0.52
C PRO A 35 -8.41 -10.27 -0.17
N THR A 36 -9.41 -9.56 0.35
CA THR A 36 -10.76 -10.10 0.53
C THR A 36 -11.44 -10.29 -0.84
N HIS A 37 -12.53 -11.05 -0.89
CA HIS A 37 -13.32 -11.19 -2.11
C HIS A 37 -13.80 -9.83 -2.65
N SER A 38 -14.36 -8.98 -1.77
CA SER A 38 -14.81 -7.63 -2.13
C SER A 38 -13.68 -6.73 -2.63
N PHE A 39 -12.47 -6.89 -2.11
CA PHE A 39 -11.31 -6.16 -2.61
C PHE A 39 -10.99 -6.58 -4.05
N ARG A 40 -10.95 -7.90 -4.32
CA ARG A 40 -10.65 -8.43 -5.67
C ARG A 40 -11.63 -7.99 -6.74
N THR A 41 -12.88 -7.66 -6.37
CA THR A 41 -13.88 -7.18 -7.32
C THR A 41 -13.79 -5.68 -7.62
N THR A 42 -12.96 -4.94 -6.88
CA THR A 42 -12.80 -3.48 -7.03
C THR A 42 -11.51 -3.09 -7.76
N ILE A 43 -10.54 -4.00 -7.82
CA ILE A 43 -9.23 -3.80 -8.47
C ILE A 43 -9.11 -4.69 -9.70
N ASP A 44 -8.27 -4.29 -10.65
CA ASP A 44 -8.01 -5.08 -11.86
C ASP A 44 -7.08 -6.26 -11.57
N GLU A 45 -6.08 -6.03 -10.72
CA GLU A 45 -5.07 -7.02 -10.37
C GLU A 45 -4.49 -6.79 -8.97
N ASN A 46 -3.82 -7.80 -8.40
CA ASN A 46 -3.20 -7.68 -7.09
C ASN A 46 -1.80 -8.30 -7.07
N TYR A 47 -0.85 -7.59 -6.45
CA TYR A 47 0.51 -8.05 -6.18
C TYR A 47 0.69 -8.32 -4.68
N PRO A 48 0.49 -9.57 -4.21
CA PRO A 48 0.65 -9.93 -2.80
C PRO A 48 2.06 -9.69 -2.26
N ALA A 49 3.07 -9.79 -3.15
CA ALA A 49 4.47 -9.56 -2.84
C ALA A 49 4.73 -8.12 -2.36
N LEU A 50 3.95 -7.15 -2.85
CA LEU A 50 4.05 -5.74 -2.46
C LEU A 50 3.29 -5.44 -1.15
N GLY A 51 2.51 -6.38 -0.64
CA GLY A 51 1.92 -6.26 0.70
C GLY A 51 2.98 -6.43 1.80
N PRO A 52 2.78 -5.85 3.00
CA PRO A 52 3.71 -5.99 4.11
C PRO A 52 4.05 -7.45 4.41
N PRO A 53 5.29 -7.77 4.84
CA PRO A 53 5.66 -9.13 5.25
C PRO A 53 4.69 -9.69 6.30
N PRO A 54 4.37 -11.00 6.26
CA PRO A 54 3.41 -11.61 7.19
C PRO A 54 3.76 -11.38 8.67
N GLU A 55 5.04 -11.52 9.01
CA GLU A 55 5.52 -11.35 10.39
C GLU A 55 5.38 -9.91 10.85
N LEU A 56 5.82 -8.95 10.03
CA LEU A 56 5.65 -7.53 10.29
C LEU A 56 4.17 -7.16 10.48
N LEU A 57 3.29 -7.65 9.61
CA LEU A 57 1.86 -7.36 9.70
C LEU A 57 1.22 -7.96 10.96
N THR A 58 1.66 -9.15 11.36
CA THR A 58 1.14 -9.83 12.55
C THR A 58 1.57 -9.09 13.82
N GLU A 59 2.85 -8.74 13.90
CA GLU A 59 3.42 -7.98 15.01
C GLU A 59 2.79 -6.59 15.13
N PHE A 60 2.66 -5.88 14.01
CA PHE A 60 1.99 -4.58 13.94
C PHE A 60 0.57 -4.63 14.49
N LYS A 61 -0.23 -5.62 14.04
CA LYS A 61 -1.61 -5.79 14.51
C LYS A 61 -1.67 -6.10 16.00
N GLN A 62 -0.77 -6.93 16.49
CA GLN A 62 -0.71 -7.24 17.92
C GLN A 62 -0.44 -5.97 18.73
N ARG A 63 0.56 -5.17 18.35
CA ARG A 63 0.89 -3.91 19.04
C ARG A 63 -0.22 -2.87 18.94
N GLN A 64 -0.89 -2.79 17.79
CA GLN A 64 -2.05 -1.90 17.63
C GLN A 64 -3.16 -2.27 18.63
N GLU A 65 -3.49 -3.55 18.78
CA GLU A 65 -4.50 -3.99 19.74
C GLU A 65 -4.07 -3.78 21.19
N ASP A 66 -2.78 -4.00 21.52
CA ASP A 66 -2.24 -3.72 22.86
C ASP A 66 -2.38 -2.23 23.22
N PHE A 67 -2.12 -1.32 22.28
CA PHE A 67 -2.30 0.11 22.48
C PHE A 67 -3.76 0.53 22.63
N LYS A 68 -4.68 -0.12 21.90
CA LYS A 68 -6.12 0.10 22.10
C LYS A 68 -6.58 -0.32 23.49
N ILE A 69 -6.09 -1.45 24.00
CA ILE A 69 -6.37 -1.92 25.37
C ILE A 69 -5.85 -0.92 26.40
N GLN A 70 -4.74 -0.23 26.11
CA GLN A 70 -4.19 0.85 26.94
C GLN A 70 -4.95 2.19 26.82
N GLY A 71 -6.00 2.25 26.00
CA GLY A 71 -6.90 3.40 25.88
C GLY A 71 -6.56 4.39 24.78
N LEU A 72 -5.64 4.05 23.85
CA LEU A 72 -5.41 4.89 22.66
C LEU A 72 -6.60 4.76 21.69
N CYS A 73 -6.93 5.86 21.00
CA CYS A 73 -7.86 5.81 19.87
C CYS A 73 -7.27 4.97 18.72
N ASP A 74 -8.10 4.57 17.75
CA ASP A 74 -7.67 3.64 16.68
C ASP A 74 -6.49 4.19 15.85
N GLU A 75 -6.52 5.48 15.50
CA GLU A 75 -5.45 6.14 14.75
C GLU A 75 -4.18 6.31 15.59
N GLY A 76 -4.35 6.65 16.87
CA GLY A 76 -3.25 6.76 17.83
C GLY A 76 -2.56 5.42 18.04
N ALA A 77 -3.33 4.36 18.28
CA ALA A 77 -2.84 3.00 18.44
C ALA A 77 -2.16 2.49 17.16
N HIS A 78 -2.75 2.76 15.99
CA HIS A 78 -2.18 2.43 14.70
C HIS A 78 -0.80 3.08 14.52
N ASN A 79 -0.70 4.40 14.68
CA ASN A 79 0.55 5.12 14.44
C ASN A 79 1.61 4.83 15.52
N ALA A 80 1.21 4.61 16.77
CA ALA A 80 2.11 4.16 17.83
C ALA A 80 2.68 2.77 17.53
N ALA A 81 1.83 1.81 17.11
CA ALA A 81 2.28 0.49 16.70
C ALA A 81 3.22 0.55 15.49
N TRP A 82 2.94 1.42 14.53
CA TRP A 82 3.77 1.62 13.34
C TRP A 82 5.20 2.02 13.72
N ASP A 83 5.32 2.97 14.64
CA ASP A 83 6.60 3.45 15.15
C ASP A 83 7.30 2.38 15.99
N GLU A 84 6.57 1.71 16.91
CA GLU A 84 7.14 0.71 17.82
C GLU A 84 7.75 -0.48 17.06
N VAL A 85 7.10 -0.99 16.02
CA VAL A 85 7.59 -2.16 15.27
C VAL A 85 8.60 -1.82 14.18
N GLY A 86 8.94 -0.53 14.01
CA GLY A 86 9.82 -0.05 12.94
C GLY A 86 9.27 -0.37 11.55
N PHE A 87 7.96 -0.16 11.35
CA PHE A 87 7.25 -0.67 10.17
C PHE A 87 7.84 -0.13 8.87
N GLU A 88 8.14 1.16 8.82
CA GLU A 88 8.66 1.81 7.62
C GLU A 88 9.98 1.19 7.16
N ASP A 89 10.95 1.06 8.04
CA ASP A 89 12.28 0.53 7.69
C ASP A 89 12.19 -0.93 7.27
N ARG A 90 11.42 -1.74 8.00
CA ARG A 90 11.24 -3.16 7.66
C ARG A 90 10.53 -3.34 6.33
N TYR A 91 9.53 -2.51 6.03
CA TYR A 91 8.84 -2.57 4.75
C TYR A 91 9.73 -2.07 3.60
N ARG A 92 10.53 -1.02 3.80
CA ARG A 92 11.51 -0.55 2.80
C ARG A 92 12.54 -1.62 2.48
N SER A 93 13.09 -2.29 3.50
CA SER A 93 14.00 -3.42 3.33
C SER A 93 13.31 -4.58 2.60
N HIS A 94 12.04 -4.87 2.89
CA HIS A 94 11.29 -5.89 2.13
C HIS A 94 11.25 -5.58 0.63
N LEU A 95 10.99 -4.32 0.25
CA LEU A 95 10.95 -3.91 -1.16
C LEU A 95 12.31 -4.01 -1.88
N THR A 96 13.43 -3.99 -1.17
CA THR A 96 14.78 -4.09 -1.76
C THR A 96 15.41 -5.47 -1.65
N GLU A 97 15.08 -6.23 -0.60
CA GLU A 97 15.74 -7.50 -0.30
C GLU A 97 14.95 -8.70 -0.83
N ALA A 98 13.61 -8.68 -0.74
CA ALA A 98 12.79 -9.81 -1.15
C ALA A 98 12.69 -9.89 -2.69
N THR A 99 13.04 -11.05 -3.26
CA THR A 99 13.06 -11.26 -4.72
C THR A 99 11.69 -11.03 -5.35
N ASP A 100 10.63 -11.58 -4.77
CA ASP A 100 9.26 -11.42 -5.25
C ASP A 100 8.80 -9.96 -5.25
N ALA A 101 9.19 -9.20 -4.21
CA ALA A 101 8.89 -7.77 -4.12
C ALA A 101 9.68 -6.96 -5.15
N LYS A 102 10.97 -7.27 -5.34
CA LYS A 102 11.82 -6.64 -6.36
C LYS A 102 11.28 -6.84 -7.76
N ASP A 103 10.91 -8.07 -8.10
CA ASP A 103 10.39 -8.41 -9.43
C ASP A 103 9.08 -7.66 -9.69
N ALA A 104 8.16 -7.65 -8.71
CA ALA A 104 6.93 -6.89 -8.80
C ALA A 104 7.17 -5.37 -8.90
N VAL A 105 8.15 -4.81 -8.16
CA VAL A 105 8.53 -3.40 -8.28
C VAL A 105 9.08 -3.09 -9.67
N ALA A 106 9.95 -3.95 -10.21
CA ALA A 106 10.52 -3.77 -11.54
C ALA A 106 9.43 -3.79 -12.62
N GLU A 107 8.50 -4.73 -12.53
CA GLU A 107 7.36 -4.84 -13.45
C GLU A 107 6.49 -3.57 -13.45
N LEU A 108 6.11 -3.06 -12.27
CA LEU A 108 5.31 -1.83 -12.19
C LEU A 108 6.08 -0.61 -12.70
N VAL A 109 7.40 -0.53 -12.45
CA VAL A 109 8.25 0.55 -12.97
C VAL A 109 8.34 0.51 -14.50
N ASP A 110 8.49 -0.68 -15.09
CA ASP A 110 8.55 -0.83 -16.54
C ASP A 110 7.23 -0.45 -17.21
N ARG A 111 6.09 -0.78 -16.59
CA ARG A 111 4.76 -0.35 -17.04
C ARG A 111 4.59 1.18 -16.98
N LEU A 112 4.97 1.80 -15.87
CA LEU A 112 4.95 3.27 -15.73
C LEU A 112 5.85 3.96 -16.77
N ARG A 113 7.01 3.38 -17.09
CA ARG A 113 7.91 3.88 -18.15
C ARG A 113 7.36 3.67 -19.55
N ALA A 114 6.44 2.74 -19.74
CA ALA A 114 5.68 2.55 -20.97
C ALA A 114 4.43 3.46 -21.05
N ASP A 115 4.39 4.51 -20.22
CA ASP A 115 3.32 5.49 -20.12
C ASP A 115 1.97 4.93 -19.62
N GLU A 116 1.96 3.76 -18.98
CA GLU A 116 0.76 3.22 -18.33
C GLU A 116 0.42 3.99 -17.04
N GLN A 117 -0.85 4.34 -16.85
CA GLN A 117 -1.34 4.97 -15.62
C GLN A 117 -1.73 3.90 -14.60
N LEU A 118 -1.13 3.95 -13.41
CA LEU A 118 -1.36 3.01 -12.33
C LEU A 118 -1.86 3.72 -11.08
N THR A 119 -2.88 3.16 -10.44
CA THR A 119 -3.28 3.52 -9.08
C THR A 119 -3.05 2.34 -8.16
N VAL A 120 -2.12 2.48 -7.21
CA VAL A 120 -1.93 1.45 -6.17
C VAL A 120 -3.03 1.57 -5.10
N VAL A 121 -3.58 0.43 -4.66
CA VAL A 121 -4.73 0.37 -3.75
C VAL A 121 -4.41 -0.45 -2.50
N CYS A 122 -4.65 0.14 -1.30
CA CYS A 122 -4.62 -0.55 -0.01
C CYS A 122 -6.00 -0.49 0.69
N PHE A 123 -6.13 -1.08 1.89
CA PHE A 123 -7.36 -0.96 2.69
C PHE A 123 -7.44 0.35 3.45
N GLU A 124 -6.30 0.88 3.90
CA GLU A 124 -6.24 1.92 4.92
C GLU A 124 -6.43 3.32 4.32
N ASN A 125 -7.33 4.10 4.95
CA ASN A 125 -7.41 5.54 4.69
C ASN A 125 -6.22 6.24 5.37
N THR A 126 -5.50 7.05 4.60
CA THR A 126 -4.28 7.74 5.02
C THR A 126 -4.49 9.14 5.59
N ASP A 127 -5.74 9.62 5.74
CA ASP A 127 -6.02 10.95 6.31
C ASP A 127 -5.45 11.13 7.72
N GLN A 128 -5.46 10.05 8.52
CA GLN A 128 -4.99 10.07 9.92
C GLN A 128 -4.00 8.94 10.24
N LYS A 129 -3.75 8.03 9.29
CA LYS A 129 -2.91 6.84 9.48
C LYS A 129 -1.84 6.73 8.41
N ARG A 130 -0.75 6.06 8.74
CA ARG A 130 0.31 5.73 7.77
C ARG A 130 -0.06 4.45 7.02
N CYS A 131 0.06 4.38 5.69
CA CYS A 131 -0.11 3.12 4.92
C CYS A 131 1.22 2.77 4.21
N HIS A 132 1.52 1.47 4.11
CA HIS A 132 2.63 0.94 3.32
C HIS A 132 2.53 1.35 1.84
N ARG A 133 1.30 1.52 1.33
CA ARG A 133 1.01 2.01 -0.02
C ARG A 133 1.68 3.35 -0.32
N THR A 134 1.69 4.28 0.64
CA THR A 134 2.34 5.58 0.47
C THR A 134 3.86 5.43 0.40
N LEU A 135 4.44 4.49 1.15
CA LEU A 135 5.87 4.15 1.05
C LEU A 135 6.20 3.51 -0.30
N LEU A 136 5.35 2.59 -0.76
CA LEU A 136 5.49 1.93 -2.05
C LEU A 136 5.43 2.93 -3.21
N LYS A 137 4.45 3.85 -3.21
CA LYS A 137 4.37 4.92 -4.21
C LYS A 137 5.66 5.74 -4.26
N LYS A 138 6.14 6.21 -3.10
CA LYS A 138 7.44 6.93 -3.02
C LYS A 138 8.59 6.10 -3.58
N HIS A 139 8.61 4.80 -3.30
CA HIS A 139 9.65 3.87 -3.75
C HIS A 139 9.63 3.63 -5.27
N LEU A 140 8.43 3.53 -5.86
CA LEU A 140 8.23 3.44 -7.31
C LEU A 140 8.62 4.75 -7.99
N THR A 141 8.12 5.88 -7.50
CA THR A 141 8.45 7.22 -8.03
C THR A 141 9.96 7.48 -8.03
N ALA A 142 10.69 7.06 -7.00
CA ALA A 142 12.15 7.24 -6.93
C ALA A 142 12.94 6.43 -7.98
N ARG A 143 12.28 5.53 -8.73
CA ARG A 143 12.87 4.70 -9.79
C ARG A 143 12.48 5.14 -11.20
N LEU A 144 11.59 6.12 -11.32
CA LEU A 144 11.20 6.75 -12.57
C LEU A 144 12.18 7.89 -12.90
#